data_AF-A0A2P6MHT0-F1
#
_entry.id   AF-A0A2P6MHT0-F1
#
_cell.length_a   1.000
_cell.length_b   1.000
_cell.length_c   1.000
_cell.angle_alpha   90.00
_cell.angle_beta   90.00
_cell.angle_gamma   90.00
#
_symmetry.space_group_name_H-M   'P 1'
#
loop_
_entity.id
_entity.type
_entity.pdbx_description
1 polymer ?
#
loop_
_entity_poly.entity_id
_entity_poly.type
_entity_poly.pdbx_seq_one_letter_code
_entity_poly.pdbx_strand_id
1 'polypeptide(L)'
;MKDQDKVDQIHQMLQQGLSREETAQNLGYKNHRSLEMFMRRRGLLWDRQQHAYVPEEERLPEEPPEETMTRAGQVLRLLATEAEPDLPSIAQRLRFRDAHEMASYLRHQGFVWNPDEKTYVKDEGQFLERPPPEEQEAQRERMSGIPPGISPDFLTFLQDHEQEIRQLLGQRMSKELPMYGLPGEASTKTFQLVRSLQRLLHDFCTEHNVTQRLVVEGAILEYLQRHGYATTVERVLQESSR
;
A
#
# COMPACT_ATOMS: atom_id res chain seq x y z
N MET A 1 -46.20 11.55 -17.25
CA MET A 1 -44.77 11.93 -17.41
C MET A 1 -44.15 10.84 -18.24
N LYS A 2 -43.58 11.20 -19.39
CA LYS A 2 -42.95 10.19 -20.25
C LYS A 2 -41.75 9.64 -19.49
N ASP A 3 -41.50 8.36 -19.66
CA ASP A 3 -40.41 7.66 -18.99
C ASP A 3 -39.02 8.26 -19.30
N GLN A 4 -38.91 8.97 -20.42
CA GLN A 4 -37.73 9.73 -20.84
C GLN A 4 -37.52 11.00 -20.01
N ASP A 5 -38.59 11.74 -19.69
CA ASP A 5 -38.52 12.99 -18.92
C ASP A 5 -37.88 12.77 -17.54
N LYS A 6 -38.08 11.58 -16.94
CA LYS A 6 -37.50 11.21 -15.65
C LYS A 6 -36.01 10.87 -15.74
N VAL A 7 -35.58 10.26 -16.83
CA VAL A 7 -34.16 9.94 -17.06
C VAL A 7 -33.38 11.24 -17.22
N ASP A 8 -33.89 12.17 -18.03
CA ASP A 8 -33.26 13.47 -18.27
C ASP A 8 -33.18 14.29 -16.97
N GLN A 9 -34.22 14.22 -16.14
CA GLN A 9 -34.23 14.86 -14.83
C GLN A 9 -33.18 14.26 -13.88
N ILE A 10 -33.00 12.93 -13.86
CA ILE A 10 -31.95 12.27 -13.08
C ILE A 10 -30.56 12.72 -13.54
N HIS A 11 -30.31 12.77 -14.85
CA HIS A 11 -29.05 13.27 -15.39
C HIS A 11 -28.78 14.73 -15.00
N GLN A 12 -29.81 15.59 -15.07
CA GLN A 12 -29.67 16.99 -14.68
C GLN A 12 -29.32 17.15 -13.19
N MET A 13 -29.93 16.35 -12.30
CA MET A 13 -29.64 16.39 -10.87
C MET A 13 -28.22 15.89 -10.55
N LEU A 14 -27.75 14.86 -11.27
CA LEU A 14 -26.37 14.38 -11.14
C LEU A 14 -25.35 15.42 -11.65
N GLN A 15 -25.65 16.12 -12.75
CA GLN A 15 -24.81 17.23 -13.25
C GLN A 15 -24.76 18.43 -12.30
N GLN A 16 -25.81 18.64 -11.51
CA GLN A 16 -25.85 19.65 -10.45
C GLN A 16 -25.03 19.26 -9.21
N GLY A 17 -24.41 18.08 -9.20
CA GLY A 17 -23.56 17.59 -8.12
C GLY A 17 -24.32 16.89 -6.99
N LEU A 18 -25.62 16.60 -7.15
CA LEU A 18 -26.35 15.82 -6.16
C LEU A 18 -25.89 14.37 -6.20
N SER A 19 -25.78 13.78 -5.00
CA SER A 19 -25.48 12.36 -4.87
C SER A 19 -26.66 11.50 -5.35
N ARG A 20 -26.38 10.24 -5.67
CA ARG A 20 -27.39 9.23 -6.03
C ARG A 20 -28.47 9.03 -4.95
N GLU A 21 -28.12 9.22 -3.68
CA GLU A 21 -29.06 9.10 -2.57
C GLU A 21 -29.97 10.31 -2.48
N GLU A 22 -29.42 11.52 -2.59
CA GLU A 22 -30.20 12.77 -2.61
C GLU A 22 -31.09 12.85 -3.85
N THR A 23 -30.60 12.40 -5.00
CA THR A 23 -31.38 12.33 -6.24
C THR A 23 -32.55 11.35 -6.10
N ALA A 24 -32.32 10.20 -5.47
CA ALA A 24 -33.38 9.24 -5.20
C ALA A 24 -34.44 9.79 -4.21
N GLN A 25 -34.01 10.45 -3.14
CA GLN A 25 -34.91 11.07 -2.16
C GLN A 25 -35.76 12.18 -2.79
N ASN A 26 -35.14 13.07 -3.58
CA ASN A 26 -35.86 14.17 -4.25
C ASN A 26 -36.91 13.69 -5.26
N LEU A 27 -36.65 12.56 -5.92
CA LEU A 27 -37.58 11.95 -6.88
C LEU A 27 -38.61 11.01 -6.22
N GLY A 28 -38.61 10.93 -4.88
CA GLY A 28 -39.56 10.13 -4.10
C GLY A 28 -39.29 8.62 -4.13
N TYR A 29 -38.08 8.20 -4.48
CA TYR A 29 -37.67 6.81 -4.37
C TYR A 29 -37.26 6.47 -2.93
N LYS A 30 -37.58 5.25 -2.50
CA LYS A 30 -37.26 4.78 -1.14
C LYS A 30 -35.77 4.81 -0.86
N ASN A 31 -34.95 4.25 -1.77
CA ASN A 31 -33.50 4.21 -1.70
C ASN A 31 -32.89 4.39 -3.11
N HIS A 32 -31.59 4.69 -3.19
CA HIS A 32 -30.84 4.75 -4.46
C HIS A 32 -30.99 3.47 -5.31
N ARG A 33 -31.18 2.31 -4.67
CA ARG A 33 -31.38 1.01 -5.33
C ARG A 33 -32.67 0.95 -6.16
N SER A 34 -33.71 1.66 -5.74
CA SER A 34 -34.96 1.76 -6.49
C SER A 34 -34.80 2.63 -7.74
N LEU A 35 -34.02 3.69 -7.64
CA LEU A 35 -33.65 4.55 -8.77
C LEU A 35 -32.73 3.81 -9.76
N GLU A 36 -31.77 3.03 -9.25
CA GLU A 36 -30.91 2.18 -10.07
C GLU A 36 -31.69 1.11 -10.83
N MET A 37 -32.66 0.45 -10.19
CA MET A 37 -33.56 -0.50 -10.88
C MET A 37 -34.37 0.17 -11.99
N PHE A 38 -34.79 1.42 -11.79
CA PHE A 38 -35.51 2.19 -12.81
C PHE A 38 -34.62 2.50 -14.02
N MET A 39 -33.36 2.88 -13.80
CA MET A 39 -32.39 3.17 -14.85
C MET A 39 -31.95 1.89 -15.59
N ARG A 40 -31.69 0.80 -14.85
CA ARG A 40 -31.31 -0.49 -15.43
C ARG A 40 -32.37 -1.07 -16.35
N ARG A 41 -33.65 -0.91 -16.02
CA ARG A 41 -34.78 -1.31 -16.89
C ARG A 41 -34.83 -0.54 -18.22
N ARG A 42 -34.07 0.55 -18.35
CA ARG A 42 -33.94 1.39 -19.55
C ARG A 42 -32.57 1.25 -20.23
N GLY A 43 -31.79 0.23 -19.84
CA GLY A 43 -30.48 -0.03 -20.44
C GLY A 43 -29.36 0.89 -19.92
N LEU A 44 -29.60 1.65 -18.85
CA LEU A 44 -28.65 2.57 -18.26
C LEU A 44 -28.07 1.97 -16.98
N LEU A 45 -26.74 1.86 -16.92
CA LEU A 45 -25.99 1.34 -15.77
C LEU A 45 -25.21 2.47 -15.12
N TRP A 46 -25.01 2.36 -13.80
CA TRP A 46 -24.22 3.33 -13.07
C TRP A 46 -22.72 3.11 -13.32
N ASP A 47 -22.05 4.11 -13.86
CA ASP A 47 -20.60 4.17 -13.96
C ASP A 47 -20.02 4.87 -12.71
N ARG A 48 -19.15 4.16 -11.99
CA ARG A 48 -18.48 4.67 -10.79
C ARG A 48 -17.42 5.70 -11.11
N GLN A 49 -16.77 5.63 -12.26
CA GLN A 49 -15.71 6.57 -12.65
C GLN A 49 -16.32 7.92 -13.08
N GLN A 50 -17.41 7.86 -13.84
CA GLN A 50 -18.07 9.06 -14.37
C GLN A 50 -19.12 9.65 -13.42
N HIS A 51 -19.45 8.94 -12.33
CA HIS A 51 -20.55 9.29 -11.43
C HIS A 51 -21.86 9.57 -12.19
N ALA A 52 -22.13 8.79 -13.24
CA ALA A 52 -23.22 9.01 -14.17
C ALA A 52 -23.84 7.67 -14.61
N TYR A 53 -25.08 7.72 -15.10
CA TYR A 53 -25.72 6.58 -15.74
C TYR A 53 -25.35 6.54 -17.22
N VAL A 54 -24.73 5.46 -17.70
CA VAL A 54 -24.33 5.32 -19.11
C VAL A 54 -24.99 4.08 -19.73
N PRO A 55 -25.27 4.07 -21.05
CA PRO A 55 -25.72 2.88 -21.75
C PRO A 55 -24.76 1.71 -21.53
N GLU A 56 -25.29 0.49 -21.40
CA GLU A 56 -24.48 -0.72 -21.17
C GLU A 56 -23.36 -0.91 -22.22
N GLU A 57 -23.58 -0.46 -23.46
CA GLU A 57 -22.63 -0.52 -24.57
C GLU A 57 -21.49 0.52 -24.47
N GLU A 58 -21.72 1.63 -23.78
CA GLU A 58 -20.75 2.72 -23.57
C GLU A 58 -20.00 2.59 -22.24
N ARG A 59 -20.35 1.59 -21.42
CA ARG A 59 -19.59 1.27 -20.23
C ARG A 59 -18.19 0.85 -20.67
N LEU A 60 -17.22 1.74 -20.44
CA LEU A 60 -15.81 1.40 -20.59
C LEU A 60 -15.57 0.09 -19.83
N PRO A 61 -14.83 -0.87 -20.41
CA PRO A 61 -14.42 -2.04 -19.66
C PRO A 61 -13.83 -1.55 -18.34
N GLU A 62 -14.34 -2.05 -17.21
CA GLU A 62 -13.67 -1.81 -15.93
C GLU A 62 -12.26 -2.36 -16.11
N GLU A 63 -11.28 -1.48 -16.37
CA GLU A 63 -9.89 -1.89 -16.31
C GLU A 63 -9.72 -2.49 -14.92
N PRO A 64 -9.28 -3.75 -14.84
CA PRO A 64 -9.18 -4.39 -13.55
C PRO A 64 -8.23 -3.50 -12.74
N PRO A 65 -8.57 -3.17 -11.47
CA PRO A 65 -7.82 -2.20 -10.69
C PRO A 65 -6.34 -2.57 -10.76
N GLU A 66 -5.42 -1.60 -10.80
CA GLU A 66 -3.97 -1.83 -10.91
C GLU A 66 -3.46 -2.90 -9.91
N GLU A 67 -4.17 -3.08 -8.80
CA GLU A 67 -4.05 -4.16 -7.82
C GLU A 67 -4.03 -5.58 -8.43
N THR A 68 -4.71 -5.83 -9.55
CA THR A 68 -4.76 -7.13 -10.28
C THR A 68 -3.50 -7.45 -11.09
N MET A 69 -2.69 -6.44 -11.44
CA MET A 69 -1.38 -6.66 -12.06
C MET A 69 -0.32 -7.09 -11.05
N THR A 70 -0.55 -6.82 -9.76
CA THR A 70 0.37 -7.22 -8.70
C THR A 70 0.33 -8.74 -8.46
N ARG A 71 1.40 -9.30 -7.88
CA ARG A 71 1.42 -10.72 -7.50
C ARG A 71 0.28 -11.04 -6.52
N ALA A 72 -0.10 -10.11 -5.64
CA ALA A 72 -1.21 -10.28 -4.70
C ALA A 72 -2.56 -10.40 -5.43
N GLY A 73 -2.82 -9.54 -6.41
CA GLY A 73 -4.03 -9.61 -7.23
C GLY A 73 -4.12 -10.88 -8.07
N GLN A 74 -2.99 -11.41 -8.54
CA GLN A 74 -2.94 -12.71 -9.22
C GLN A 74 -3.27 -13.86 -8.28
N VAL A 75 -2.82 -13.84 -7.01
CA VAL A 75 -3.22 -14.84 -6.00
C VAL A 75 -4.73 -14.80 -5.79
N LEU A 76 -5.31 -13.63 -5.54
CA LEU A 76 -6.76 -13.47 -5.30
C LEU A 76 -7.60 -13.96 -6.48
N ARG A 77 -7.15 -13.67 -7.71
CA ARG A 77 -7.82 -14.16 -8.92
C ARG A 77 -7.78 -15.68 -9.03
N LEU A 78 -6.65 -16.31 -8.73
CA LEU A 78 -6.53 -17.77 -8.76
C LEU A 78 -7.40 -18.42 -7.68
N LEU A 79 -7.39 -17.88 -6.46
CA LEU A 79 -8.25 -18.33 -5.36
C LEU A 79 -9.74 -18.21 -5.70
N ALA A 80 -10.15 -17.15 -6.40
CA ALA A 80 -11.54 -16.96 -6.82
C ALA A 80 -11.95 -17.86 -8.01
N THR A 81 -10.99 -18.36 -8.79
CA THR A 81 -11.24 -19.20 -9.97
C THR A 81 -11.31 -20.69 -9.59
N GLU A 82 -10.57 -21.12 -8.57
CA GLU A 82 -10.47 -22.51 -8.14
C GLU A 82 -11.47 -22.79 -6.99
N ALA A 83 -12.38 -23.75 -7.18
CA ALA A 83 -13.41 -24.09 -6.17
C ALA A 83 -12.84 -24.73 -4.88
N GLU A 84 -11.69 -25.39 -5.00
CA GLU A 84 -10.87 -25.87 -3.87
C GLU A 84 -9.44 -25.38 -4.07
N PRO A 85 -9.08 -24.22 -3.50
CA PRO A 85 -7.77 -23.62 -3.74
C PRO A 85 -6.66 -24.40 -3.04
N ASP A 86 -5.73 -24.94 -3.82
CA ASP A 86 -4.52 -25.56 -3.29
C ASP A 86 -3.40 -24.50 -3.12
N LEU A 87 -3.30 -23.97 -1.89
CA LEU A 87 -2.37 -22.89 -1.53
C LEU A 87 -0.91 -23.15 -1.94
N PRO A 88 -0.34 -24.36 -1.77
CA PRO A 88 1.01 -24.69 -2.24
C PRO A 88 1.16 -24.65 -3.77
N SER A 89 0.19 -25.17 -4.52
CA SER A 89 0.22 -25.15 -5.99
C SER A 89 0.13 -23.73 -6.55
N ILE A 90 -0.72 -22.89 -5.94
CA ILE A 90 -0.84 -21.46 -6.30
C ILE A 90 0.47 -20.72 -6.00
N ALA A 91 1.09 -20.98 -4.84
CA ALA A 91 2.37 -20.40 -4.46
C ALA A 91 3.48 -20.72 -5.46
N GLN A 92 3.62 -22.00 -5.85
CA GLN A 92 4.63 -22.42 -6.84
C GLN A 92 4.40 -21.82 -8.22
N ARG A 93 3.13 -21.75 -8.67
CA ARG A 93 2.75 -21.17 -9.96
C ARG A 93 3.11 -19.68 -10.05
N LEU A 94 3.02 -18.96 -8.92
CA LEU A 94 3.37 -17.55 -8.79
C LEU A 94 4.82 -17.30 -8.33
N ARG A 95 5.66 -18.35 -8.32
CA ARG A 95 7.09 -18.30 -7.96
C ARG A 95 7.38 -17.90 -6.51
N PHE A 96 6.45 -18.16 -5.60
CA PHE A 96 6.76 -18.18 -4.17
C PHE A 96 7.44 -19.52 -3.84
N ARG A 97 8.33 -19.49 -2.85
CA ARG A 97 9.04 -20.68 -2.35
C ARG A 97 8.07 -21.64 -1.70
N ASP A 98 7.17 -21.13 -0.87
CA ASP A 98 6.19 -21.91 -0.10
C ASP A 98 4.90 -21.10 0.14
N ALA A 99 3.81 -21.80 0.49
CA ALA A 99 2.53 -21.18 0.86
C ALA A 99 2.67 -20.20 2.04
N HIS A 100 3.65 -20.43 2.93
CA HIS A 100 3.96 -19.54 4.04
C HIS A 100 4.56 -18.20 3.58
N GLU A 101 5.43 -18.22 2.57
CA GLU A 101 5.99 -16.99 1.98
C GLU A 101 4.89 -16.18 1.27
N MET A 102 4.00 -16.88 0.56
CA MET A 102 2.82 -16.27 -0.07
C MET A 102 1.90 -15.61 0.97
N ALA A 103 1.60 -16.30 2.08
CA ALA A 103 0.77 -15.76 3.16
C ALA A 103 1.44 -14.55 3.84
N SER A 104 2.76 -14.61 4.07
CA SER A 104 3.52 -13.50 4.63
C SER A 104 3.50 -12.30 3.69
N TYR A 105 3.70 -12.52 2.38
CA TYR A 105 3.65 -11.48 1.36
C TYR A 105 2.28 -10.79 1.30
N LEU A 106 1.19 -11.56 1.30
CA LEU A 106 -0.18 -11.03 1.27
C LEU A 106 -0.50 -10.23 2.54
N ARG A 107 -0.06 -10.72 3.70
CA ARG A 107 -0.21 -10.00 4.98
C ARG A 107 0.50 -8.65 4.97
N HIS A 108 1.67 -8.55 4.35
CA HIS A 108 2.38 -7.28 4.17
C HIS A 108 1.69 -6.33 3.17
N GLN A 109 0.93 -6.87 2.23
CA GLN A 109 0.10 -6.10 1.29
C GLN A 109 -1.26 -5.71 1.90
N GLY A 110 -1.49 -5.99 3.19
CA GLY A 110 -2.74 -5.65 3.90
C GLY A 110 -3.86 -6.67 3.70
N PHE A 111 -3.54 -7.89 3.26
CA PHE A 111 -4.52 -8.95 3.03
C PHE A 111 -4.44 -10.01 4.11
N VAL A 112 -5.58 -10.36 4.73
CA VAL A 112 -5.69 -11.41 5.74
C VAL A 112 -6.50 -12.58 5.24
N TRP A 113 -6.06 -13.79 5.59
CA TRP A 113 -6.77 -15.01 5.27
C TRP A 113 -8.08 -15.11 6.04
N ASN A 114 -9.19 -15.22 5.31
CA ASN A 114 -10.49 -15.52 5.86
C ASN A 114 -10.75 -17.04 5.74
N PRO A 115 -10.80 -17.79 6.84
CA PRO A 115 -11.03 -19.24 6.80
C PRO A 115 -12.45 -19.61 6.34
N ASP A 116 -13.43 -18.73 6.53
CA ASP A 116 -14.82 -18.97 6.15
C ASP A 116 -15.03 -18.84 4.64
N GLU A 117 -14.33 -17.89 4.02
CA GLU A 117 -14.40 -17.61 2.58
C GLU A 117 -13.28 -18.30 1.78
N LYS A 118 -12.33 -18.97 2.46
CA LYS A 118 -11.13 -19.58 1.86
C LYS A 118 -10.38 -18.64 0.89
N THR A 119 -10.35 -17.35 1.22
CA THR A 119 -9.72 -16.32 0.38
C THR A 119 -9.09 -15.25 1.27
N TYR A 120 -8.33 -14.34 0.66
CA TYR A 120 -7.78 -13.19 1.36
C TYR A 120 -8.66 -11.95 1.18
N VAL A 121 -8.92 -11.23 2.27
CA VAL A 121 -9.68 -9.98 2.30
C VAL A 121 -8.75 -8.82 2.70
N LYS A 122 -8.96 -7.65 2.10
CA LYS A 122 -8.19 -6.44 2.40
C LYS A 122 -8.67 -5.87 3.73
N ASP A 123 -7.79 -5.81 4.72
CA ASP A 123 -8.12 -5.22 6.00
C ASP A 123 -8.00 -3.69 5.88
N GLU A 124 -9.13 -3.00 5.84
CA GLU A 124 -9.18 -1.53 5.84
C GLU A 124 -8.94 -0.94 7.24
N GLY A 125 -8.75 -1.79 8.26
CA GLY A 125 -8.44 -1.43 9.64
C GLY A 125 -6.94 -1.45 9.94
N GLN A 126 -6.47 -0.40 10.61
CA GLN A 126 -5.13 -0.24 11.18
C GLN A 126 -4.58 -1.55 11.80
N PHE A 127 -3.53 -2.11 11.20
CA PHE A 127 -2.73 -3.13 11.88
C PHE A 127 -1.92 -2.48 13.00
N LEU A 128 -2.51 -2.47 14.21
CA LEU A 128 -1.75 -2.69 15.43
C LEU A 128 -1.34 -4.16 15.44
N GLU A 129 -0.03 -4.40 15.50
CA GLU A 129 0.56 -5.73 15.58
C GLU A 129 -0.11 -6.57 16.67
N ARG A 130 -0.72 -7.69 16.29
CA ARG A 130 -0.95 -8.79 17.22
C ARG A 130 -0.34 -10.07 16.63
N PRO A 131 0.85 -10.48 17.11
CA PRO A 131 1.46 -11.74 16.72
C PRO A 131 0.77 -12.93 17.39
N PRO A 132 0.95 -14.15 16.84
CA PRO A 132 0.34 -15.39 17.33
C PRO A 132 0.66 -15.69 18.81
N PRO A 133 -0.20 -16.45 19.52
CA PRO A 133 -0.05 -16.70 20.97
C PRO A 133 1.30 -17.32 21.38
N GLU A 134 1.89 -18.15 20.52
CA GLU A 134 3.15 -18.85 20.81
C GLU A 134 4.37 -17.91 20.82
N GLU A 135 4.32 -16.79 20.09
CA GLU A 135 5.38 -15.77 20.11
C GLU A 135 5.25 -14.82 21.31
N GLN A 136 4.05 -14.70 21.90
CA GLN A 136 3.80 -13.81 23.05
C GLN A 136 4.43 -14.32 24.34
N GLU A 137 4.50 -15.64 24.55
CA GLU A 137 5.16 -16.21 25.74
C GLU A 137 6.69 -16.05 25.65
N ALA A 138 7.28 -16.30 24.48
CA ALA A 138 8.71 -16.14 24.24
C ALA A 138 9.17 -14.66 24.23
N GLN A 139 8.30 -13.72 23.82
CA GLN A 139 8.60 -12.28 23.85
C GLN A 139 8.42 -11.66 25.24
N ARG A 140 7.47 -12.15 26.05
CA ARG A 140 7.30 -11.70 27.45
C ARG A 140 8.52 -12.00 28.32
N GLU A 141 9.17 -13.15 28.11
CA GLU A 141 10.42 -13.48 28.79
C GLU A 141 11.58 -12.57 28.34
N ARG A 142 11.60 -12.14 27.08
CA ARG A 142 12.65 -11.26 26.53
C ARG A 142 12.47 -9.77 26.84
N MET A 143 11.26 -9.32 27.21
CA MET A 143 10.94 -7.92 27.49
C MET A 143 10.85 -7.56 28.99
N SER A 144 11.21 -8.46 29.90
CA SER A 144 11.17 -8.19 31.35
C SER A 144 12.52 -7.91 32.02
N GLY A 145 13.53 -7.46 31.27
CA GLY A 145 14.82 -7.11 31.87
C GLY A 145 15.49 -5.97 31.14
N ILE A 146 15.56 -4.81 31.79
CA ILE A 146 16.57 -3.78 31.52
C ILE A 146 17.91 -4.51 31.27
N PRO A 147 18.64 -4.22 30.17
CA PRO A 147 19.92 -4.86 29.90
C PRO A 147 20.82 -4.79 31.14
N PRO A 148 21.46 -5.90 31.57
CA PRO A 148 22.27 -5.89 32.78
C PRO A 148 23.41 -4.87 32.62
N GLY A 149 23.35 -3.81 33.43
CA GLY A 149 24.31 -2.70 33.40
C GLY A 149 23.69 -1.31 33.17
N ILE A 150 22.41 -1.23 32.80
CA ILE A 150 21.71 0.06 32.66
C ILE A 150 20.89 0.32 33.91
N SER A 151 21.22 1.36 34.67
CA SER A 151 20.43 1.74 35.84
C SER A 151 19.10 2.39 35.41
N PRO A 152 18.02 2.22 36.19
CA PRO A 152 16.76 2.94 35.95
C PRO A 152 16.94 4.46 35.92
N ASP A 153 17.89 4.96 36.71
CA ASP A 153 18.26 6.37 36.80
C ASP A 153 18.87 6.89 35.49
N PHE A 154 19.57 6.03 34.73
CA PHE A 154 20.09 6.38 33.42
C PHE A 154 18.96 6.48 32.38
N LEU A 155 17.96 5.61 32.46
CA LEU A 155 16.80 5.65 31.55
C LEU A 155 15.95 6.90 31.77
N THR A 156 15.77 7.31 33.03
CA THR A 156 15.11 8.57 33.38
C THR A 156 15.93 9.77 32.92
N PHE A 157 17.25 9.76 33.12
CA PHE A 157 18.15 10.78 32.56
C PHE A 157 18.06 10.89 31.03
N LEU A 158 17.99 9.77 30.30
CA LEU A 158 17.81 9.77 28.85
C LEU A 158 16.46 10.34 28.41
N GLN A 159 15.39 10.07 29.16
CA GLN A 159 14.06 10.63 28.88
C GLN A 159 14.02 12.15 29.13
N ASP A 160 14.56 12.60 30.25
CA ASP A 160 14.54 14.01 30.63
C ASP A 160 15.37 14.87 29.66
N HIS A 161 16.44 14.31 29.09
CA HIS A 161 17.33 14.99 28.14
C HIS A 161 17.07 14.57 26.68
N GLU A 162 15.93 13.97 26.35
CA GLU A 162 15.65 13.44 25.00
C GLU A 162 15.85 14.49 23.90
N GLN A 163 15.35 15.71 24.10
CA GLN A 163 15.45 16.76 23.08
C GLN A 163 16.88 17.27 22.90
N GLU A 164 17.64 17.39 23.98
CA GLU A 164 19.05 17.81 23.94
C GLU A 164 19.92 16.71 23.30
N ILE A 165 19.64 15.45 23.62
CA ILE A 165 20.27 14.28 22.99
C ILE A 165 19.93 14.24 21.50
N ARG A 166 18.68 14.50 21.12
CA ARG A 166 18.27 14.60 19.71
C ARG A 166 18.95 15.76 18.99
N GLN A 167 19.15 16.91 19.64
CA GLN A 167 19.91 18.02 19.06
C GLN A 167 21.39 17.69 18.92
N LEU A 168 22.00 17.04 19.91
CA LEU A 168 23.40 16.60 19.87
C LEU A 168 23.64 15.49 18.83
N LEU A 169 22.70 14.56 18.70
CA LEU A 169 22.71 13.54 17.65
C LEU A 169 22.43 14.16 16.28
N GLY A 170 21.54 15.15 16.20
CA GLY A 170 21.28 15.93 14.99
C GLY A 170 22.48 16.76 14.53
N GLN A 171 23.34 17.21 15.46
CA GLN A 171 24.62 17.85 15.15
C GLN A 171 25.69 16.85 14.68
N ARG A 172 25.63 15.58 15.12
CA ARG A 172 26.48 14.49 14.62
C ARG A 172 26.00 13.87 13.31
N MET A 173 24.72 13.96 13.01
CA MET A 173 24.18 13.77 11.65
C MET A 173 24.54 15.03 10.84
N SER A 174 25.84 15.28 10.68
CA SER A 174 26.31 16.18 9.64
C SER A 174 25.60 15.81 8.35
N LYS A 175 25.15 16.85 7.64
CA LYS A 175 24.52 16.86 6.30
C LYS A 175 25.31 16.15 5.19
N GLU A 176 26.15 15.19 5.51
CA GLU A 176 26.77 14.31 4.55
C GLU A 176 25.71 13.27 4.21
N LEU A 177 25.11 13.41 3.02
CA LEU A 177 24.31 12.34 2.44
C LEU A 177 25.09 11.04 2.64
N PRO A 178 24.49 10.00 3.26
CA PRO A 178 25.18 8.75 3.46
C PRO A 178 25.59 8.21 2.09
N MET A 179 26.89 8.29 1.80
CA MET A 179 27.46 7.79 0.57
C MET A 179 27.56 6.28 0.70
N TYR A 180 26.49 5.57 0.31
CA TYR A 180 26.53 4.12 0.21
C TYR A 180 27.37 3.76 -1.01
N GLY A 181 28.66 3.47 -0.79
CA GLY A 181 29.53 2.92 -1.82
C GLY A 181 29.12 1.49 -2.15
N LEU A 182 28.09 1.32 -2.97
CA LEU A 182 27.64 0.02 -3.46
C LEU A 182 28.60 -0.48 -4.55
N PRO A 183 29.32 -1.61 -4.34
CA PRO A 183 30.14 -2.25 -5.35
C PRO A 183 29.28 -3.12 -6.25
N GLY A 184 29.70 -3.20 -7.52
CA GLY A 184 29.04 -4.01 -8.53
C GLY A 184 29.01 -3.31 -9.89
N GLU A 185 28.69 -4.08 -10.93
CA GLU A 185 28.49 -3.53 -12.26
C GLU A 185 27.20 -2.71 -12.31
N ALA A 186 27.33 -1.42 -12.63
CA ALA A 186 26.18 -0.54 -12.75
C ALA A 186 25.35 -0.93 -14.00
N SER A 187 24.15 -1.45 -13.78
CA SER A 187 23.19 -1.73 -14.85
C SER A 187 22.21 -0.56 -14.99
N THR A 188 22.06 -0.05 -16.21
CA THR A 188 21.10 1.03 -16.49
C THR A 188 19.67 0.53 -16.37
N LYS A 189 18.90 1.15 -15.48
CA LYS A 189 17.44 0.94 -15.37
C LYS A 189 16.71 2.24 -15.72
N THR A 190 15.70 2.14 -16.56
CA THR A 190 14.82 3.26 -16.92
C THR A 190 13.51 3.15 -16.17
N PHE A 191 13.13 4.21 -15.47
CA PHE A 191 11.83 4.35 -14.82
C PHE A 191 11.28 5.75 -15.05
N GLN A 192 9.97 5.89 -15.06
CA GLN A 192 9.29 7.17 -15.26
C GLN A 192 9.16 7.91 -13.92
N LEU A 193 9.47 9.20 -13.91
CA LEU A 193 9.30 10.07 -12.75
C LEU A 193 8.35 11.21 -13.12
N VAL A 194 7.50 11.61 -12.16
CA VAL A 194 6.62 12.76 -12.34
C VAL A 194 7.46 14.02 -12.50
N ARG A 195 7.06 14.92 -13.42
CA ARG A 195 7.82 16.14 -13.78
C ARG A 195 8.12 17.08 -12.60
N SER A 196 7.27 17.10 -11.58
CA SER A 196 7.50 17.86 -10.34
C SER A 196 8.65 17.26 -9.53
N LEU A 197 8.65 15.95 -9.36
CA LEU A 197 9.69 15.21 -8.63
C LEU A 197 11.04 15.24 -9.37
N GLN A 198 11.03 15.17 -10.70
CA GLN A 198 12.25 15.32 -11.50
C GLN A 198 12.93 16.68 -11.28
N ARG A 199 12.13 17.76 -11.23
CA ARG A 199 12.64 19.11 -10.93
C ARG A 199 13.20 19.18 -9.52
N LEU A 200 12.45 18.71 -8.53
CA LEU A 200 12.88 18.68 -7.14
C LEU A 200 14.20 17.91 -6.95
N LEU A 201 14.33 16.74 -7.58
CA LEU A 201 15.53 15.92 -7.54
C LEU A 201 16.71 16.65 -8.21
N HIS A 202 16.49 17.32 -9.33
CA HIS A 202 17.53 18.09 -10.02
C HIS A 202 18.01 19.29 -9.21
N ASP A 203 17.08 20.05 -8.64
CA ASP A 203 17.38 21.22 -7.81
C ASP A 203 18.18 20.79 -6.56
N PHE A 204 17.74 19.73 -5.89
CA PHE A 204 18.44 19.15 -4.73
C PHE A 204 19.86 18.68 -5.08
N CYS A 205 20.03 17.97 -6.21
CA CYS A 205 21.35 17.51 -6.63
C CYS A 205 22.31 18.67 -6.95
N THR A 206 21.77 19.76 -7.50
CA THR A 206 22.53 20.97 -7.84
C THR A 206 22.95 21.73 -6.58
N GLU A 207 22.05 21.87 -5.60
CA GLU A 207 22.32 22.54 -4.33
C GLU A 207 23.36 21.80 -3.49
N HIS A 208 23.28 20.47 -3.47
CA HIS A 208 24.13 19.63 -2.63
C HIS A 208 25.38 19.07 -3.34
N ASN A 209 25.59 19.40 -4.63
CA ASN A 209 26.68 18.86 -5.45
C ASN A 209 26.78 17.32 -5.40
N VAL A 210 25.63 16.65 -5.47
CA VAL A 210 25.52 15.18 -5.43
C VAL A 210 24.94 14.67 -6.74
N THR A 211 25.27 13.42 -7.10
CA THR A 211 24.70 12.81 -8.30
C THR A 211 23.29 12.28 -8.02
N GLN A 212 22.41 12.37 -9.02
CA GLN A 212 21.05 11.80 -8.92
C GLN A 212 21.09 10.31 -8.58
N ARG A 213 22.08 9.59 -9.12
CA ARG A 213 22.33 8.17 -8.82
C ARG A 213 22.46 7.95 -7.31
N LEU A 214 23.31 8.73 -6.64
CA LEU A 214 23.57 8.59 -5.22
C LEU A 214 22.30 8.83 -4.39
N VAL A 215 21.54 9.88 -4.72
CA VAL A 215 20.30 10.22 -4.02
C VAL A 215 19.27 9.10 -4.16
N VAL A 216 19.13 8.55 -5.38
CA VAL A 216 18.19 7.46 -5.65
C VAL A 216 18.63 6.17 -4.97
N GLU A 217 19.91 5.82 -5.02
CA GLU A 217 20.44 4.62 -4.33
C GLU A 217 20.23 4.72 -2.82
N GLY A 218 20.54 5.86 -2.20
CA GLY A 218 20.29 6.11 -0.78
C GLY A 218 18.80 6.01 -0.42
N ALA A 219 17.93 6.65 -1.22
CA ALA A 219 16.49 6.60 -1.00
C ALA A 219 15.93 5.16 -1.12
N ILE A 220 16.43 4.37 -2.08
CA ILE A 220 16.04 2.96 -2.23
C ILE A 220 16.52 2.14 -1.03
N LEU A 221 17.76 2.34 -0.57
CA LEU A 221 18.29 1.62 0.59
C LEU A 221 17.51 1.96 1.86
N GLU A 222 17.22 3.23 2.09
CA GLU A 222 16.42 3.69 3.23
C GLU A 222 14.98 3.16 3.17
N TYR A 223 14.38 3.16 1.97
CA TYR A 223 13.06 2.56 1.74
C TYR A 223 13.08 1.06 2.05
N LEU A 224 14.06 0.32 1.52
CA LEU A 224 14.21 -1.11 1.78
C LEU A 224 14.43 -1.41 3.27
N GLN A 225 15.26 -0.60 3.96
CA GLN A 225 15.47 -0.72 5.41
C GLN A 225 14.17 -0.55 6.20
N ARG A 226 13.37 0.47 5.86
CA ARG A 226 12.06 0.73 6.50
C ARG A 226 11.03 -0.37 6.24
N HIS A 227 11.15 -1.07 5.11
CA HIS A 227 10.22 -2.13 4.70
C HIS A 227 10.75 -3.55 4.95
N GLY A 228 11.61 -3.73 5.96
CA GLY A 228 11.99 -5.05 6.47
C GLY A 228 13.17 -5.73 5.75
N TYR A 229 13.84 -5.04 4.83
CA TYR A 229 15.06 -5.53 4.17
C TYR A 229 16.35 -5.08 4.87
N ALA A 230 16.28 -4.59 6.11
CA ALA A 230 17.44 -4.04 6.83
C ALA A 230 18.63 -5.02 6.90
N THR A 231 18.38 -6.28 7.27
CA THR A 231 19.42 -7.34 7.32
C THR A 231 20.03 -7.67 5.96
N THR A 232 19.24 -7.56 4.89
CA THR A 232 19.70 -7.79 3.51
C THR A 232 20.53 -6.62 3.02
N VAL A 233 20.10 -5.39 3.33
CA VAL A 233 20.84 -4.16 3.04
C VAL A 233 22.18 -4.17 3.77
N GLU A 234 22.21 -4.53 5.06
CA GLU A 234 23.45 -4.66 5.83
C GLU A 234 24.40 -5.70 5.22
N ARG A 235 23.89 -6.87 4.79
CA ARG A 235 24.72 -7.87 4.12
C ARG A 235 25.32 -7.35 2.81
N VAL A 236 24.52 -6.68 1.98
CA VAL A 236 25.00 -6.07 0.73
C VAL A 236 26.08 -5.02 1.03
N LEU A 237 25.88 -4.18 2.06
CA LEU A 237 26.87 -3.19 2.48
C LEU A 237 28.14 -3.83 3.11
N GLN A 238 28.04 -5.00 3.74
CA GLN A 238 29.19 -5.71 4.33
C GLN A 238 30.03 -6.46 3.28
N GLU A 239 29.39 -7.06 2.27
CA GLU A 239 30.07 -7.60 1.09
C GLU A 239 30.86 -6.52 0.33
N SER A 240 30.54 -5.25 0.60
CA SER A 240 31.13 -4.08 -0.04
C SER A 240 32.43 -3.56 0.58
N SER A 241 32.77 -3.99 1.80
CA SER A 241 33.97 -3.53 2.54
C SER A 241 35.14 -4.52 2.51
N ARG A 242 35.05 -5.57 1.68
CA ARG A 242 36.14 -6.53 1.42
C ARG A 242 36.64 -6.38 -0.01
#